data_AF-A0A3B9LES3-F1
#
_entry.id   AF-A0A3B9LES3-F1
#
_cell.length_a   1.000
_cell.length_b   1.000
_cell.length_c   1.000
_cell.angle_alpha   90.00
_cell.angle_beta   90.00
_cell.angle_gamma   90.00
#
_symmetry.space_group_name_H-M   'P 1'
#
loop_
_entity.id
_entity.type
_entity.pdbx_description
1 polymer ?
#
loop_
_entity_poly.entity_id
_entity_poly.type
_entity_poly.pdbx_seq_one_letter_code
_entity_poly.pdbx_strand_id
1 'polypeptide(L)' 'MRKKLALLFAVLLGASGIVSTTANAISLNIDIGDQPYYLHGPGYRSGGAYYAWVPGHWVRHHHHRVWVHGSYIVR' A
#
# COMPACT_ATOMS: atom_id res chain seq x y z
N MET A 1 -43.32 -30.72 16.93
CA MET A 1 -42.39 -30.53 15.80
C MET A 1 -42.12 -29.05 15.50
N ARG A 2 -43.13 -28.23 15.17
CA ARG A 2 -42.96 -26.80 14.81
C ARG A 2 -42.18 -25.94 15.81
N LYS A 3 -42.48 -26.07 17.12
CA LYS A 3 -41.80 -25.28 18.17
C LYS A 3 -40.30 -25.60 18.31
N LYS A 4 -39.93 -26.87 18.11
CA LYS A 4 -38.52 -27.32 18.15
C LYS A 4 -37.73 -26.79 16.94
N LEU A 5 -38.36 -26.80 15.76
CA LEU A 5 -37.82 -26.21 14.53
C LEU A 5 -37.62 -24.71 14.65
N ALA A 6 -38.61 -23.98 15.19
CA ALA A 6 -38.51 -22.54 15.42
C ALA A 6 -37.36 -22.19 16.38
N LEU A 7 -37.18 -22.99 17.44
CA LEU A 7 -36.08 -22.82 18.39
C LEU A 7 -34.71 -23.05 17.75
N LEU A 8 -34.62 -24.05 16.86
CA LEU A 8 -33.39 -24.38 16.14
C LEU A 8 -33.00 -23.27 15.15
N PHE A 9 -33.98 -22.69 14.45
CA PHE A 9 -33.76 -21.52 13.59
C PHE A 9 -33.31 -20.28 14.38
N ALA A 10 -33.92 -20.03 15.55
CA ALA A 10 -33.54 -18.90 16.40
C ALA A 10 -32.09 -19.00 16.89
N VAL A 11 -31.64 -20.19 17.27
CA VAL A 11 -30.25 -20.43 17.71
C VAL A 11 -29.26 -20.27 16.54
N LEU A 12 -29.58 -20.80 15.36
CA LEU A 12 -28.73 -20.67 14.17
C LEU A 12 -28.58 -19.22 13.70
N LEU A 13 -29.68 -18.46 13.69
CA LEU A 13 -29.66 -17.04 13.32
C LEU A 13 -28.93 -16.19 14.39
N GLY A 14 -29.12 -16.49 15.68
CA GLY A 14 -28.39 -15.82 16.75
C GLY A 14 -26.88 -16.05 16.71
N ALA A 15 -26.44 -17.26 16.35
CA ALA A 15 -25.02 -17.60 16.20
C ALA A 15 -24.36 -16.92 14.97
N SER A 16 -25.15 -16.61 13.93
CA SER A 16 -24.65 -15.96 12.72
C SER A 16 -24.35 -14.45 12.87
N GLY A 17 -24.71 -13.84 14.01
CA GLY A 17 -24.32 -12.46 14.33
C GLY A 17 -22.86 -12.29 14.76
N ILE A 18 -22.15 -13.39 15.02
CA ILE A 18 -20.75 -13.41 15.47
C ILE A 18 -19.81 -13.82 14.31
N VAL A 19 -20.11 -13.41 13.08
CA VAL A 19 -19.09 -13.44 12.03
C VAL A 19 -18.29 -12.15 12.19
N SER A 20 -17.12 -12.24 12.83
CA SER A 20 -16.18 -11.14 12.85
C SER A 20 -16.00 -10.64 11.42
N THR A 21 -16.37 -9.39 11.17
CA THR A 21 -16.02 -8.73 9.92
C THR A 21 -14.50 -8.68 9.91
N THR A 22 -13.87 -9.52 9.10
CA THR A 22 -12.42 -9.49 8.95
C THR A 22 -12.10 -8.14 8.32
N ALA A 23 -11.58 -7.22 9.13
CA ALA A 23 -11.06 -5.97 8.62
C ALA A 23 -9.94 -6.33 7.63
N ASN A 24 -10.10 -5.92 6.37
CA ASN A 24 -9.02 -6.04 5.40
C ASN A 24 -7.78 -5.37 6.00
N ALA A 25 -6.67 -6.09 6.10
CA ALA A 25 -5.41 -5.50 6.54
C ALA A 25 -5.01 -4.44 5.50
N ILE A 26 -5.13 -3.17 5.87
CA ILE A 26 -4.62 -2.07 5.06
C ILE A 26 -3.12 -1.99 5.36
N SER A 27 -2.30 -2.42 4.40
CA SER A 27 -0.85 -2.19 4.46
C SER A 27 -0.58 -0.73 4.13
N LEU A 28 -0.12 0.04 5.11
CA LEU A 28 0.35 1.42 4.95
C LEU A 28 1.87 1.41 5.12
N ASN A 29 2.59 1.77 4.06
CA ASN A 29 4.03 1.95 4.07
C ASN A 29 4.35 3.42 3.74
N ILE A 30 5.07 4.10 4.64
CA ILE A 30 5.49 5.49 4.47
C ILE A 30 7.00 5.48 4.34
N ASP A 31 7.49 5.62 3.11
CA ASP A 31 8.91 5.75 2.83
C ASP A 31 9.24 7.19 2.43
N ILE A 32 10.29 7.75 3.02
CA ILE A 32 10.77 9.11 2.73
C ILE A 32 11.93 8.98 1.72
N GLY A 33 11.61 8.94 0.43
CA GLY A 33 12.60 8.78 -0.64
C GLY A 33 13.17 10.09 -1.21
N ASP A 34 12.55 11.23 -0.91
CA ASP A 34 12.89 12.51 -1.55
C ASP A 34 14.00 13.28 -0.81
N GLN A 35 14.57 12.73 0.28
CA GLN A 35 15.66 13.35 1.02
C GLN A 35 16.84 13.81 0.13
N PRO A 36 17.32 13.03 -0.86
CA PRO A 36 18.43 13.45 -1.72
C PRO A 36 18.08 14.66 -2.59
N TYR A 37 16.82 14.82 -2.98
CA TYR A 37 16.38 15.99 -3.75
C TYR A 37 16.59 17.29 -2.98
N TYR A 38 16.33 17.29 -1.67
CA TYR A 38 16.52 18.47 -0.84
C TYR A 38 17.99 18.86 -0.63
N LEU A 39 18.94 17.96 -0.96
CA LEU A 39 20.38 18.25 -0.89
C LEU A 39 20.92 18.90 -2.16
N HIS A 40 20.47 18.46 -3.33
CA HIS A 40 21.07 18.85 -4.62
C HIS A 40 20.08 19.46 -5.63
N GLY A 41 18.79 19.50 -5.30
CA GLY A 41 17.74 20.07 -6.13
C GLY A 41 17.54 19.31 -7.46
N PRO A 42 17.17 19.99 -8.55
CA PRO A 42 16.84 19.33 -9.82
C PRO A 42 18.03 18.63 -10.50
N GLY A 43 19.27 18.95 -10.11
CA GLY A 43 20.45 18.28 -10.63
C GLY A 43 21.76 18.86 -10.10
N TYR A 44 22.82 18.06 -10.20
CA TYR A 44 24.17 18.44 -9.77
C TYR A 44 25.24 17.82 -10.66
N ARG A 45 26.46 18.37 -10.61
CA ARG A 45 27.64 17.78 -11.26
C ARG A 45 28.50 17.08 -10.22
N SER A 46 28.96 15.87 -10.52
CA SER A 46 29.92 15.13 -9.71
C SER A 46 30.74 14.20 -10.61
N GLY A 47 32.05 14.09 -10.38
CA GLY A 47 32.91 13.18 -11.14
C GLY A 47 32.91 13.41 -12.67
N GLY A 48 32.65 14.64 -13.13
CA GLY A 48 32.55 14.97 -14.56
C GLY A 48 31.20 14.65 -15.21
N ALA A 49 30.29 13.96 -14.52
CA ALA A 49 28.94 13.65 -15.00
C ALA A 49 27.90 14.65 -14.47
N TYR A 50 26.80 14.80 -15.20
CA TYR A 50 25.61 15.52 -14.72
C TYR A 50 24.57 14.51 -14.21
N TYR A 51 24.10 14.74 -12.99
CA TYR A 51 23.08 13.93 -12.34
C TYR A 51 21.78 14.71 -12.33
N ALA A 52 20.73 14.16 -12.94
CA ALA A 52 19.40 14.77 -13.01
C ALA A 52 18.42 14.03 -12.09
N TRP A 53 17.62 14.77 -11.33
CA TRP A 53 16.59 14.17 -10.48
C TRP A 53 15.45 13.59 -11.33
N VAL A 54 15.07 12.35 -11.03
CA VAL A 54 13.86 11.71 -11.53
C VAL A 54 12.91 11.56 -10.35
N PRO A 55 11.72 12.22 -10.36
CA PRO A 55 10.73 12.07 -9.30
C PRO A 55 10.27 10.63 -9.12
N GLY A 56 9.87 10.29 -7.89
CA GLY A 56 9.24 9.02 -7.60
C GLY A 56 7.94 8.84 -8.37
N HIS A 57 7.63 7.59 -8.72
CA HIS A 57 6.43 7.28 -9.50
C HIS A 57 5.89 5.89 -9.17
N TRP A 58 4.60 5.70 -9.45
CA TRP A 58 3.97 4.39 -9.33
C TRP A 58 4.23 3.57 -10.58
N VAL A 59 4.67 2.33 -10.40
CA VAL A 59 4.75 1.34 -11.48
C VAL A 59 3.85 0.16 -11.16
N ARG A 60 3.41 -0.52 -12.22
CA ARG A 60 2.61 -1.74 -12.10
C ARG A 60 3.54 -2.95 -12.17
N HIS A 61 3.52 -3.78 -11.13
CA HIS A 61 4.34 -4.99 -11.03
C HIS A 61 3.46 -6.17 -10.63
N HIS A 62 3.38 -7.20 -11.48
CA HIS A 62 2.60 -8.44 -11.26
C HIS A 62 1.26 -8.23 -10.52
N HIS A 63 0.38 -7.39 -11.09
CA HIS A 63 -0.96 -7.06 -10.54
C HIS A 63 -1.02 -6.12 -9.33
N HIS A 64 0.12 -5.69 -8.79
CA HIS A 64 0.21 -4.70 -7.72
C HIS A 64 0.77 -3.37 -8.22
N ARG A 65 0.42 -2.28 -7.54
CA ARG A 65 1.09 -0.98 -7.70
C ARG A 65 2.22 -0.91 -6.69
N VAL A 66 3.43 -0.63 -7.17
CA VAL A 66 4.60 -0.42 -6.32
C VAL A 66 5.12 0.99 -6.54
N TRP A 67 5.53 1.63 -5.45
CA TRP A 67 6.13 2.96 -5.49
C TRP A 67 7.62 2.81 -5.78
N VAL A 68 8.12 3.54 -6.77
CA VAL A 68 9.54 3.66 -7.08
C VAL A 68 9.99 5.01 -6.58
N HIS A 69 10.99 5.03 -5.69
CA HIS A 69 11.54 6.25 -5.12
C HIS A 69 12.24 7.12 -6.17
N GLY A 70 12.17 8.43 -5.95
CA GLY A 70 12.94 9.37 -6.75
C GLY A 70 14.44 9.11 -6.60
N SER A 71 15.19 9.32 -7.68
CA SER A 71 16.62 9.09 -7.69
C SER A 71 17.31 9.98 -8.71
N TYR A 72 18.62 10.15 -8.56
CA TYR A 72 19.44 10.81 -9.56
C TYR A 72 19.91 9.81 -10.61
N ILE A 73 19.74 10.15 -11.88
CA ILE A 73 20.30 9.40 -13.00
C ILE A 73 21.38 10.23 -13.71
N VAL A 74 22.35 9.54 -14.31
CA VAL A 74 23.35 10.20 -15.15
C VAL A 74 22.70 10.65 -16.46
N ARG A 75 23.00 11.88 -16.88
CA ARG A 75 22.57 12.47 -18.15
C ARG A 75 23.74 12.90 -19.02
#